data_AF-S6GH90-F1
#
_entry.id   AF-S6GH90-F1
#
_cell.length_a   1.000
_cell.length_b   1.000
_cell.length_c   1.000
_cell.angle_alpha   90.00
_cell.angle_beta   90.00
_cell.angle_gamma   90.00
#
_symmetry.space_group_name_H-M   'P 1'
#
loop_
_entity.id
_entity.type
_entity.pdbx_description
1 polymer ?
#
loop_
_entity_poly.entity_id
_entity_poly.type
_entity_poly.pdbx_seq_one_letter_code
_entity_poly.pdbx_strand_id
1 'polypeptide(L)'
;MLTADMDSDQRADKWQDQHEMFQVDSPCIGVCTAGPKGYCKGCLRSRTERFHWHEMSENQKITVVQLCQSRKARIIAQRLKRDITKLQQKDLFADFDAQIEMFNVEI
;
A
#
# COMPACT_ATOMS: atom_id res chain seq x y z
N MET A 1 -12.10 -17.61 70.10
CA MET A 1 -12.50 -16.56 69.15
C MET A 1 -11.46 -16.57 68.04
N LEU A 2 -11.79 -17.21 66.92
CA LEU A 2 -10.94 -17.31 65.74
C LEU A 2 -11.04 -15.99 64.98
N THR A 3 -9.92 -15.33 64.71
CA THR A 3 -9.85 -14.32 63.65
C THR A 3 -8.81 -14.78 62.64
N ALA A 4 -9.34 -15.14 61.46
CA ALA A 4 -8.66 -15.11 60.17
C ALA A 4 -8.02 -13.71 59.94
N ASP A 5 -7.05 -13.45 59.06
CA ASP A 5 -6.85 -13.81 57.65
C ASP A 5 -5.33 -13.62 57.38
N MET A 6 -4.60 -14.50 56.68
CA MET A 6 -4.51 -14.64 55.22
C MET A 6 -4.35 -13.32 54.44
N ASP A 7 -3.29 -13.33 53.63
CA ASP A 7 -3.02 -12.46 52.49
C ASP A 7 -2.67 -10.99 52.75
N SER A 8 -1.42 -10.79 53.21
CA SER A 8 -0.68 -9.56 52.93
C SER A 8 -0.39 -9.48 51.42
N ASP A 9 -1.41 -8.99 50.74
CA ASP A 9 -1.55 -8.54 49.36
C ASP A 9 -0.26 -7.86 48.85
N GLN A 10 0.63 -8.67 48.28
CA GLN A 10 1.74 -8.18 47.48
C GLN A 10 1.16 -7.63 46.18
N ARG A 11 1.03 -6.30 46.15
CA ARG A 11 0.96 -5.49 44.93
C ARG A 11 1.87 -6.06 43.84
N ALA A 12 1.27 -6.75 42.89
CA ALA A 12 1.84 -6.94 41.57
C ALA A 12 0.70 -6.80 40.59
N ASP A 13 0.31 -5.53 40.40
CA ASP A 13 -0.45 -5.10 39.25
C ASP A 13 0.44 -5.35 38.02
N LYS A 14 0.45 -6.61 37.57
CA LYS A 14 1.27 -7.13 36.50
C LYS A 14 0.65 -6.65 35.18
N TRP A 15 0.87 -5.37 34.88
CA TRP A 15 0.69 -4.79 33.56
C TRP A 15 1.99 -4.87 32.75
N GLN A 16 2.77 -5.94 32.93
CA GLN A 16 3.85 -6.26 32.03
C GLN A 16 3.36 -7.29 31.02
N ASP A 17 3.27 -6.83 29.77
CA ASP A 17 3.38 -7.58 28.51
C ASP A 17 2.13 -7.57 27.60
N GLN A 18 1.58 -6.39 27.33
CA GLN A 18 0.75 -6.13 26.13
C GLN A 18 1.60 -5.87 24.87
N HIS A 19 2.88 -6.22 24.84
CA HIS A 19 3.74 -6.01 23.68
C HIS A 19 3.99 -7.32 22.94
N GLU A 20 2.92 -7.88 22.37
CA GLU A 20 3.07 -8.76 21.22
C GLU A 20 3.74 -7.93 20.12
N MET A 21 5.05 -8.11 19.95
CA MET A 21 5.78 -7.57 18.81
C MET A 21 5.28 -8.28 17.57
N PHE A 22 4.24 -7.73 16.95
CA PHE A 22 3.71 -8.27 15.70
C PHE A 22 4.83 -8.26 14.66
N GLN A 23 5.17 -9.45 14.16
CA GLN A 23 6.11 -9.59 13.05
C GLN A 23 5.45 -8.98 11.80
N VAL A 24 6.20 -8.16 11.08
CA VAL A 24 5.75 -7.55 9.84
C VAL A 24 5.93 -8.55 8.72
N ASP A 25 4.80 -8.92 8.13
CA ASP A 25 4.78 -9.77 6.95
C ASP A 25 5.44 -9.10 5.75
N SER A 26 6.17 -9.92 4.97
CA SER A 26 6.78 -9.45 3.74
C SER A 26 5.71 -9.13 2.70
N PRO A 27 5.77 -7.97 2.00
CA PRO A 27 4.83 -7.63 0.92
C PRO A 27 5.11 -8.40 -0.38
N CYS A 28 5.91 -9.48 -0.32
CA CYS A 28 6.38 -10.22 -1.48
C CYS A 28 5.29 -11.15 -2.03
N ILE A 29 5.06 -11.10 -3.34
CA ILE A 29 4.10 -11.99 -4.03
C ILE A 29 4.79 -13.07 -4.87
N GLY A 30 6.07 -13.37 -4.59
CA GLY A 30 6.86 -14.37 -5.34
C GLY A 30 7.38 -13.89 -6.71
N VAL A 31 7.10 -12.64 -7.11
CA VAL A 31 7.62 -12.07 -8.37
C VAL A 31 8.76 -11.11 -8.07
N CYS A 32 9.94 -11.36 -8.66
CA CYS A 32 11.17 -10.59 -8.42
C CYS A 32 11.78 -10.04 -9.73
N THR A 33 11.02 -9.22 -10.46
CA THR A 33 11.48 -8.58 -11.70
C THR A 33 11.64 -7.08 -11.51
N ALA A 34 12.75 -6.51 -12.00
CA ALA A 34 12.97 -5.06 -11.96
C ALA A 34 12.00 -4.34 -12.91
N GLY A 35 11.33 -3.30 -12.41
CA GLY A 35 10.54 -2.36 -13.20
C GLY A 35 11.40 -1.20 -13.73
N PRO A 36 10.83 -0.36 -14.61
CA PRO A 36 11.57 0.74 -15.25
C PRO A 36 12.17 1.76 -14.29
N LYS A 37 11.59 1.90 -13.09
CA LYS A 37 12.05 2.83 -12.03
C LYS A 37 12.93 2.16 -10.96
N GLY A 38 13.42 0.94 -11.20
CA GLY A 38 14.28 0.20 -10.27
C GLY A 38 13.56 -0.47 -9.09
N TYR A 39 12.23 -0.39 -9.02
CA TYR A 39 11.39 -1.11 -8.04
C TYR A 39 10.93 -2.45 -8.59
N CYS A 40 10.75 -3.43 -7.69
CA CYS A 40 10.18 -4.73 -8.05
C CYS A 40 8.75 -4.59 -8.61
N LYS A 41 8.45 -5.24 -9.74
CA LYS A 41 7.10 -5.20 -10.35
C LYS A 41 6.00 -5.81 -9.46
N GLY A 42 6.35 -6.75 -8.60
CA GLY A 42 5.39 -7.41 -7.71
C GLY A 42 5.17 -6.65 -6.40
N CYS A 43 6.20 -6.54 -5.58
CA CYS A 43 6.09 -5.97 -4.23
C CYS A 43 6.47 -4.49 -4.12
N LEU A 44 6.97 -3.87 -5.19
CA LEU A 44 7.42 -2.46 -5.22
C LEU A 44 8.56 -2.09 -4.25
N ARG A 45 9.24 -3.09 -3.67
CA ARG A 45 10.51 -2.89 -2.96
C ARG A 45 11.62 -2.49 -3.92
N SER A 46 12.55 -1.65 -3.46
CA SER A 46 13.78 -1.32 -4.18
C SER A 46 14.73 -2.54 -4.22
N ARG A 47 15.83 -2.46 -4.98
CA ARG A 47 16.85 -3.52 -4.98
C ARG A 47 17.48 -3.71 -3.60
N THR A 48 17.84 -2.61 -2.93
CA THR A 48 18.45 -2.63 -1.59
C THR A 48 17.48 -3.18 -0.55
N GLU A 49 16.20 -2.79 -0.60
CA GLU A 49 15.15 -3.27 0.31
C GLU A 49 14.87 -4.78 0.16
N ARG A 50 15.11 -5.36 -1.03
CA ARG A 50 14.99 -6.80 -1.24
C ARG A 50 16.16 -7.57 -0.65
N PHE A 51 17.38 -7.10 -0.88
CA PHE A 51 18.59 -7.78 -0.43
C PHE A 51 18.70 -7.80 1.09
N HIS A 52 18.43 -6.69 1.76
CA HIS A 52 18.66 -6.56 3.20
C HIS A 52 17.39 -6.78 4.03
N TRP A 53 16.32 -7.33 3.47
CA TRP A 53 15.04 -7.50 4.18
C TRP A 53 15.17 -8.30 5.48
N HIS A 54 15.98 -9.35 5.47
CA HIS A 54 16.18 -10.22 6.64
C HIS A 54 17.08 -9.57 7.70
N GLU A 55 17.82 -8.51 7.34
CA GLU A 55 18.71 -7.77 8.23
C GLU A 55 18.03 -6.52 8.82
N MET A 56 16.86 -6.15 8.30
CA MET A 56 16.12 -4.97 8.76
C MET A 56 15.47 -5.18 10.13
N SER A 57 15.48 -4.13 10.94
CA SER A 57 14.67 -4.08 12.17
C SER A 57 13.18 -4.02 11.84
N GLU A 58 12.34 -4.34 12.82
CA GLU A 58 10.89 -4.37 12.61
C GLU A 58 10.34 -3.01 12.17
N ASN A 59 10.81 -1.92 12.78
CA ASN A 59 10.47 -0.56 12.38
C ASN A 59 10.87 -0.24 10.93
N GLN A 60 12.02 -0.74 10.48
CA GLN A 60 12.44 -0.59 9.09
C GLN A 60 11.54 -1.37 8.13
N LYS A 61 11.13 -2.60 8.50
CA LYS A 61 10.19 -3.40 7.71
C LYS A 61 8.83 -2.71 7.60
N ILE A 62 8.28 -2.17 8.69
CA ILE A 62 7.04 -1.37 8.67
C ILE A 62 7.17 -0.23 7.65
N THR A 63 8.26 0.53 7.75
CA THR A 63 8.53 1.67 6.86
C THR A 63 8.57 1.23 5.39
N VAL A 64 9.27 0.14 5.09
CA VAL A 64 9.35 -0.42 3.73
C VAL A 64 7.97 -0.84 3.22
N VAL A 65 7.15 -1.49 4.05
CA VAL A 65 5.78 -1.89 3.67
C VAL A 65 4.91 -0.65 3.37
N GLN A 66 4.94 0.36 4.22
CA GLN A 66 4.22 1.62 4.00
C GLN A 66 4.66 2.34 2.72
N LEU A 67 5.96 2.33 2.42
CA LEU A 67 6.49 2.86 1.16
C LEU A 67 5.99 2.07 -0.05
N CYS A 68 5.93 0.74 0.03
CA CYS A 68 5.40 -0.11 -1.03
C CYS A 68 3.92 0.19 -1.29
N GLN A 69 3.11 0.34 -0.24
CA GLN A 69 1.70 0.74 -0.34
C GLN A 69 1.55 2.13 -0.97
N SER A 70 2.34 3.10 -0.53
CA SER A 70 2.35 4.47 -1.07
C SER A 70 2.74 4.49 -2.56
N ARG A 71 3.77 3.71 -2.95
CA ARG A 71 4.18 3.54 -4.35
C ARG A 71 3.02 2.93 -5.17
N LYS A 72 2.33 1.92 -4.64
CA LYS A 72 1.17 1.28 -5.30
C LYS A 72 0.03 2.28 -5.52
N ALA A 73 -0.33 3.03 -4.49
CA ALA A 73 -1.38 4.05 -4.57
C ALA A 73 -1.07 5.11 -5.65
N ARG A 74 0.18 5.59 -5.71
CA ARG A 74 0.61 6.54 -6.77
C ARG A 74 0.48 5.95 -8.18
N ILE A 75 0.86 4.69 -8.37
CA ILE A 75 0.73 4.01 -9.68
C ILE A 75 -0.74 3.89 -10.09
N ILE A 76 -1.61 3.48 -9.16
CA ILE A 76 -3.06 3.38 -9.41
C ILE A 76 -3.65 4.75 -9.74
N ALA A 77 -3.34 5.78 -8.96
CA ALA A 77 -3.83 7.14 -9.19
C ALA A 77 -3.35 7.70 -10.55
N GLN A 78 -2.10 7.48 -10.92
CA GLN A 78 -1.57 7.87 -12.23
C GLN A 78 -2.29 7.16 -13.38
N ARG A 79 -2.57 5.86 -13.22
CA ARG A 79 -3.31 5.09 -14.21
C ARG A 79 -4.75 5.60 -14.37
N LEU A 80 -5.45 5.83 -13.26
CA LEU A 80 -6.81 6.35 -13.26
C LEU A 80 -6.88 7.72 -13.94
N LYS A 81 -5.98 8.65 -13.60
CA LYS A 81 -5.90 9.97 -14.25
C LYS A 81 -5.73 9.86 -15.76
N ARG A 82 -4.80 9.01 -16.22
CA ARG A 82 -4.56 8.78 -17.64
C ARG A 82 -5.79 8.21 -18.34
N ASP A 83 -6.46 7.24 -17.72
CA ASP A 83 -7.61 6.58 -18.31
C ASP A 83 -8.81 7.58 -18.38
N ILE A 84 -9.00 8.44 -17.37
CA ILE A 84 -9.97 9.57 -17.43
C ILE A 84 -9.64 10.53 -18.57
N THR A 85 -8.38 10.98 -18.70
CA THR A 85 -7.99 11.90 -19.78
C THR A 85 -8.25 11.31 -21.17
N LYS A 86 -8.02 10.01 -21.35
CA LYS A 86 -8.33 9.31 -22.61
C LYS A 86 -9.82 9.27 -22.91
N LEU A 87 -10.66 9.07 -21.90
CA LEU A 87 -12.11 9.10 -22.05
C LEU A 87 -12.58 10.50 -22.44
N GLN A 88 -12.18 11.53 -21.69
CA GLN A 88 -12.51 12.93 -22.00
C GLN A 88 -12.12 13.34 -23.42
N GLN A 89 -10.92 12.93 -23.86
CA GLN A 89 -10.47 13.21 -25.22
C GLN A 89 -11.34 12.50 -26.26
N LYS A 90 -11.73 11.24 -26.02
CA LYS A 90 -12.62 10.49 -26.92
C LYS A 90 -14.01 11.13 -26.98
N ASP A 91 -14.56 11.53 -25.84
CA ASP A 91 -15.88 12.17 -25.76
C ASP A 91 -15.86 13.51 -26.52
N LEU A 92 -14.80 14.30 -26.37
CA LEU A 92 -14.63 15.56 -27.11
C LEU A 92 -14.55 15.37 -28.63
N PHE A 93 -13.90 14.30 -29.11
CA PHE A 93 -13.88 13.99 -30.55
C PHE A 93 -15.22 13.46 -31.06
N ALA A 94 -15.94 12.67 -30.25
CA ALA A 94 -17.26 12.18 -30.63
C ALA A 94 -18.28 13.32 -30.82
N ASP A 95 -18.24 14.35 -29.95
CA ASP A 95 -19.08 15.54 -30.10
C ASP A 95 -18.79 16.31 -31.39
N PHE A 96 -17.52 16.36 -31.80
CA PHE A 96 -17.11 16.98 -33.06
C PHE A 96 -17.57 16.17 -34.28
N ASP A 97 -17.40 14.85 -34.25
CA ASP A 97 -17.86 13.96 -35.33
C ASP A 97 -19.40 14.05 -35.48
N ALA A 98 -20.15 14.09 -34.37
CA ALA A 98 -21.60 14.27 -34.39
C ALA A 98 -22.01 15.64 -34.97
N GLN A 99 -21.27 16.71 -34.68
CA GLN A 99 -21.50 18.02 -35.29
C GLN A 99 -21.22 18.00 -36.80
N ILE A 100 -20.13 17.37 -37.25
CA ILE A 100 -19.84 17.23 -38.69
C ILE A 100 -20.95 16.44 -39.39
N GLU A 101 -21.42 15.34 -38.82
CA GLU A 101 -22.53 14.55 -39.37
C GLU A 101 -23.83 15.38 -39.47
N MET A 102 -24.07 16.29 -38.53
CA MET A 102 -25.24 17.18 -38.56
C MET A 102 -25.15 18.26 -39.66
N PHE A 103 -23.95 18.66 -40.08
CA PHE A 103 -23.73 19.67 -41.13
C PHE A 103 -23.55 19.08 -42.55
N ASN A 104 -23.29 17.77 -42.69
CA ASN A 104 -23.10 17.10 -43.98
C ASN A 104 -24.39 16.49 -44.57
N VAL A 105 -25.56 16.67 -43.95
CA VAL A 105 -26.86 16.14 -44.42
C VAL A 105 -27.60 17.11 -45.37
N GLU A 106 -27.07 18.30 -45.68
CA GLU A 106 -27.70 19.28 -46.59
C GLU A 106 -26.93 19.54 -47.91
N ILE A 107 -26.39 18.51 -48.57
CA ILE A 107 -26.01 18.57 -50.00
C ILE A 107 -26.56 17.35 -50.76
#